data_AF-A0A7C5C2W0-F1
#
_entry.id   AF-A0A7C5C2W0-F1
#
_cell.length_a   1.000
_cell.length_b   1.000
_cell.length_c   1.000
_cell.angle_alpha   90.00
_cell.angle_beta   90.00
_cell.angle_gamma   90.00
#
_symmetry.space_group_name_H-M   'P 1'
#
loop_
_entity.id
_entity.type
_entity.pdbx_description
1 polymer ?
#
loop_
_entity_poly.entity_id
_entity_poly.type
_entity_poly.pdbx_seq_one_letter_code
_entity_poly.pdbx_strand_id
1 'polypeptide(L)'
;METKKKAAYTFLVLLGVISLFSDLTYEGARSIIGPYLLLLGASAATVGFVSGLGEFIGYALRLVTGFISDKTRRYWFITILGYTINLFAIPLLALGPGLGWV
;
A
#
# COMPACT_ATOMS: atom_id res chain seq x y z
N MET A 1 27.24 -14.13 19.23
CA MET A 1 25.95 -13.56 19.71
C MET A 1 25.82 -12.07 19.38
N GLU A 2 26.89 -11.29 19.53
CA GLU A 2 26.93 -9.85 19.25
C GLU A 2 26.62 -9.47 17.79
N THR A 3 27.16 -10.22 16.83
CA THR A 3 26.89 -10.06 15.38
C THR A 3 25.42 -10.27 15.01
N LYS A 4 24.74 -11.23 15.63
CA LYS A 4 23.31 -11.48 15.39
C LYS A 4 22.44 -10.35 15.94
N LYS A 5 22.78 -9.80 17.10
CA LYS A 5 22.08 -8.61 17.65
C LYS A 5 22.26 -7.41 16.73
N LYS A 6 23.49 -7.13 16.28
CA LYS A 6 23.77 -6.03 15.34
C LYS A 6 22.95 -6.19 14.04
N ALA A 7 22.93 -7.38 13.45
CA ALA A 7 22.14 -7.65 12.26
C ALA A 7 20.64 -7.44 12.48
N ALA A 8 20.09 -7.87 13.63
CA ALA A 8 18.69 -7.66 13.97
C ALA A 8 18.34 -6.17 14.13
N TYR A 9 19.20 -5.37 14.77
CA TYR A 9 19.00 -3.92 14.87
C TYR A 9 19.08 -3.24 13.52
N THR A 10 20.07 -3.57 12.69
CA THR A 10 20.17 -3.05 11.33
C THR A 10 18.92 -3.38 10.51
N PHE A 11 18.45 -4.61 10.60
CA PHE A 11 17.23 -5.04 9.92
C PHE A 11 15.99 -4.27 10.41
N LEU A 12 15.82 -4.10 11.73
CA LEU A 12 14.73 -3.30 12.31
C LEU A 12 14.75 -1.85 11.83
N VAL A 13 15.93 -1.22 11.81
CA VAL A 13 16.08 0.17 11.35
C VAL A 13 15.74 0.28 9.86
N LEU A 14 16.24 -0.63 9.03
CA LEU A 14 15.94 -0.64 7.59
C LEU A 14 14.45 -0.84 7.33
N LEU A 15 13.81 -1.78 8.03
CA LEU A 15 12.37 -2.01 7.95
C LEU A 15 11.58 -0.79 8.43
N GLY A 16 12.04 -0.12 9.49
CA GLY A 16 11.42 1.11 9.98
C GLY A 16 11.48 2.24 8.95
N VAL A 17 12.61 2.40 8.26
CA VAL A 17 12.75 3.38 7.17
C VAL A 17 11.81 3.04 6.00
N ILE A 18 11.74 1.77 5.59
CA ILE A 18 10.81 1.31 4.54
C ILE A 18 9.36 1.59 4.95
N SER A 19 9.00 1.28 6.21
CA SER A 19 7.66 1.54 6.75
C SER A 19 7.32 3.02 6.73
N LEU A 20 8.25 3.89 7.13
CA LEU A 20 8.05 5.33 7.15
C LEU A 20 7.77 5.87 5.74
N PHE A 21 8.59 5.50 4.76
CA PHE A 21 8.39 5.98 3.38
C PHE A 21 7.13 5.41 2.74
N SER A 22 6.80 4.14 3.02
CA SER A 22 5.57 3.53 2.55
C SER A 22 4.33 4.26 3.09
N ASP A 23 4.34 4.59 4.38
CA ASP A 23 3.24 5.31 5.05
C ASP A 23 3.10 6.75 4.52
N LEU A 24 4.22 7.49 4.42
CA LEU A 24 4.25 8.85 3.87
C LEU A 24 3.66 8.88 2.45
N THR A 25 4.05 7.92 1.61
CA THR A 25 3.56 7.85 0.23
C THR A 25 2.08 7.48 0.19
N TYR A 26 1.66 6.48 0.99
CA TYR A 26 0.28 6.01 1.05
C TYR A 26 -0.68 7.09 1.53
N GLU A 27 -0.42 7.72 2.67
CA GLU A 27 -1.28 8.77 3.21
C GLU A 27 -1.22 10.04 2.35
N GLY A 28 -0.04 10.36 1.79
CA GLY A 28 0.12 11.43 0.80
C GLY A 28 -0.78 11.22 -0.42
N ALA A 29 -0.73 10.05 -1.05
CA ALA A 29 -1.57 9.71 -2.20
C ALA A 29 -3.07 9.71 -1.84
N ARG A 30 -3.42 9.14 -0.68
CA ARG A 30 -4.81 9.09 -0.20
C ARG A 30 -5.42 10.48 -0.04
N SER A 31 -4.64 11.45 0.42
CA SER A 31 -5.10 12.83 0.60
C SER A 31 -5.47 13.56 -0.70
N ILE A 32 -4.89 13.15 -1.84
CA ILE A 32 -5.07 13.83 -3.13
C ILE A 32 -5.82 12.99 -4.17
N ILE A 33 -6.09 11.71 -3.91
CA ILE A 33 -6.69 10.78 -4.88
C ILE A 33 -8.05 11.27 -5.40
N GLY A 34 -8.89 11.84 -4.53
CA GLY A 34 -10.21 12.34 -4.90
C GLY A 34 -10.13 13.53 -5.86
N PRO A 35 -9.45 14.64 -5.47
CA PRO A 35 -9.19 15.77 -6.36
C PRO A 35 -8.47 15.37 -7.66
N TYR A 36 -7.52 14.43 -7.60
CA TYR A 36 -6.81 13.95 -8.78
C TYR A 36 -7.74 13.26 -9.78
N LEU A 37 -8.61 12.36 -9.31
CA LEU A 37 -9.59 11.69 -10.19
C LEU A 37 -10.61 12.68 -10.78
N LEU A 38 -11.04 13.69 -10.02
CA LEU A 38 -11.89 14.76 -10.53
C LEU A 38 -11.18 15.57 -11.64
N LEU A 39 -9.90 15.87 -11.46
CA LEU A 39 -9.08 16.56 -12.47
C LEU A 39 -8.96 15.74 -13.75
N LEU A 40 -8.88 14.41 -13.63
CA LEU A 40 -8.86 13.52 -14.80
C LEU A 40 -10.20 13.53 -15.55
N GLY A 41 -11.29 13.96 -14.91
CA GLY A 41 -12.64 14.06 -15.48
C GLY A 41 -13.61 12.96 -14.97
N ALA A 42 -13.24 12.22 -13.92
CA ALA A 42 -14.15 11.30 -13.25
C ALA A 42 -15.29 12.05 -12.56
N SER A 43 -16.51 11.49 -12.58
CA SER A 43 -17.64 12.06 -11.84
C SER A 43 -17.49 11.88 -10.32
N ALA A 44 -18.12 12.75 -9.52
CA ALA A 44 -18.13 12.61 -8.06
C ALA A 44 -18.68 11.23 -7.59
N ALA A 45 -19.66 10.68 -8.31
CA ALA A 45 -20.18 9.34 -8.04
C ALA A 45 -19.12 8.25 -8.28
N THR A 46 -18.37 8.36 -9.38
CA THR A 46 -17.26 7.44 -9.70
C THR A 46 -16.16 7.51 -8.64
N VAL A 47 -15.76 8.72 -8.24
CA VAL A 47 -14.73 8.93 -7.20
C VAL A 47 -15.16 8.34 -5.86
N GLY A 48 -16.41 8.56 -5.46
CA GLY A 48 -16.96 7.99 -4.22
C GLY A 48 -17.01 6.46 -4.27
N PHE A 49 -17.45 5.88 -5.39
CA PHE A 49 -17.52 4.44 -5.56
C PHE A 49 -16.12 3.79 -5.52
N VAL A 50 -15.15 4.32 -6.27
CA VAL A 50 -13.78 3.78 -6.33
C VAL A 50 -13.08 3.91 -4.97
N SER A 51 -13.22 5.05 -4.30
CA SER A 51 -12.62 5.27 -2.98
C SER A 51 -13.22 4.32 -1.94
N GLY A 52 -14.55 4.20 -1.88
CA GLY A 52 -15.22 3.30 -0.95
C GLY A 52 -14.93 1.83 -1.22
N LEU A 53 -14.90 1.42 -2.49
CA LEU A 53 -14.56 0.06 -2.88
C LEU A 53 -13.10 -0.26 -2.55
N GLY A 54 -12.18 0.68 -2.77
CA GLY A 54 -10.77 0.53 -2.41
C GLY A 54 -10.57 0.32 -0.91
N GLU A 55 -11.26 1.11 -0.07
CA GLU A 55 -11.25 0.93 1.38
C GLU A 55 -11.82 -0.42 1.80
N PHE A 56 -12.98 -0.80 1.25
CA PHE A 56 -13.60 -2.09 1.51
C PHE A 56 -12.66 -3.26 1.18
N ILE A 57 -12.03 -3.24 0.01
CA ILE A 57 -11.06 -4.26 -0.40
C ILE A 57 -9.86 -4.26 0.54
N GLY A 58 -9.33 -3.10 0.90
CA GLY A 58 -8.20 -2.97 1.83
C GLY A 58 -8.50 -3.59 3.20
N TYR A 59 -9.68 -3.33 3.76
CA TYR A 59 -10.09 -3.91 5.04
C TYR A 59 -10.42 -5.41 4.93
N ALA A 60 -11.08 -5.84 3.86
CA ALA A 60 -11.36 -7.26 3.62
C ALA A 60 -10.07 -8.07 3.46
N LEU A 61 -9.10 -7.55 2.70
CA LEU A 61 -7.80 -8.19 2.52
C LEU A 61 -7.05 -8.32 3.85
N ARG A 62 -7.13 -7.36 4.76
CA ARG A 62 -6.52 -7.49 6.10
C ARG A 62 -6.98 -8.74 6.84
N LEU A 63 -8.27 -9.07 6.78
CA LEU A 63 -8.82 -10.29 7.38
C LEU A 63 -8.26 -11.54 6.72
N VAL A 64 -8.28 -11.56 5.38
CA VAL A 64 -7.81 -12.71 4.58
C VAL A 64 -6.32 -12.92 4.76
N THR A 65 -5.51 -11.87 4.64
CA THR A 65 -4.04 -11.95 4.78
C THR A 65 -3.62 -12.26 6.21
N GLY A 66 -4.36 -11.78 7.22
CA GLY A 66 -4.14 -12.14 8.62
C GLY A 66 -4.31 -13.64 8.83
N PHE A 67 -5.44 -14.20 8.39
CA PHE A 67 -5.70 -15.63 8.48
C PHE A 67 -4.65 -16.47 7.73
N ILE A 68 -4.28 -16.06 6.52
CA ILE A 68 -3.23 -16.74 5.73
C ILE A 68 -1.87 -16.66 6.45
N SER A 69 -1.54 -15.51 7.03
CA SER A 69 -0.29 -15.31 7.76
C SER A 69 -0.20 -16.20 8.98
N ASP A 70 -1.27 -16.31 9.75
CA ASP A 70 -1.32 -17.16 10.93
C ASP A 70 -1.23 -18.65 10.58
N LYS A 71 -1.90 -19.07 9.50
CA LYS A 71 -1.85 -20.46 9.03
C LYS A 71 -0.48 -20.86 8.46
N THR A 72 0.14 -19.97 7.69
CA THR A 72 1.41 -20.26 7.00
C THR A 72 2.64 -19.98 7.86
N ARG A 73 2.51 -19.14 8.91
CA ARG A 73 3.61 -18.61 9.74
C ARG A 73 4.71 -17.89 8.93
N ARG A 74 4.42 -17.49 7.69
CA ARG A 74 5.36 -16.82 6.79
C ARG A 74 5.21 -15.29 6.84
N TYR A 75 5.27 -14.75 8.06
CA TYR A 75 5.04 -13.31 8.33
C TYR A 75 5.90 -12.38 7.47
N TRP A 76 7.19 -12.71 7.32
CA TRP A 76 8.13 -11.88 6.56
C TRP A 76 7.85 -11.85 5.06
N PHE A 77 7.48 -12.99 4.47
CA PHE A 77 7.15 -13.05 3.04
C PHE A 77 5.91 -12.21 2.74
N ILE A 78 4.87 -12.33 3.57
CA ILE A 78 3.62 -11.57 3.41
C ILE A 78 3.86 -10.07 3.61
N THR A 79 4.70 -9.71 4.59
CA THR A 79 5.08 -8.31 4.84
C THR A 79 5.81 -7.71 3.64
N ILE A 80 6.83 -8.41 3.11
CA ILE A 80 7.60 -7.94 1.94
C ILE A 80 6.70 -7.84 0.71
N LEU A 81 5.79 -8.80 0.51
CA LEU A 81 4.81 -8.75 -0.58
C LEU A 81 3.92 -7.51 -0.48
N GLY A 82 3.40 -7.21 0.71
CA GLY A 82 2.57 -6.02 0.96
C GLY A 82 3.31 -4.71 0.66
N TYR A 83 4.56 -4.57 1.13
CA TYR A 83 5.40 -3.41 0.80
C TYR A 83 5.70 -3.31 -0.69
N THR A 84 5.92 -4.43 -1.37
CA THR A 84 6.15 -4.47 -2.82
C THR A 84 4.93 -3.97 -3.58
N ILE A 85 3.72 -4.41 -3.18
CA ILE A 85 2.47 -3.94 -3.77
C ILE A 85 2.32 -2.42 -3.56
N ASN A 86 2.56 -1.92 -2.34
CA ASN A 86 2.48 -0.48 -2.05
C ASN A 86 3.46 0.34 -2.91
N LEU A 87 4.69 -0.16 -3.08
CA LEU A 87 5.72 0.49 -3.89
C LEU A 87 5.29 0.69 -5.36
N PHE A 88 4.55 -0.26 -5.93
CA PHE A 88 4.08 -0.16 -7.32
C PHE A 88 2.71 0.53 -7.45
N ALA A 89 1.83 0.38 -6.47
CA ALA A 89 0.45 0.87 -6.54
C ALA A 89 0.39 2.39 -6.78
N ILE A 90 1.25 3.17 -6.11
CA ILE A 90 1.18 4.63 -6.18
C ILE A 90 1.80 5.19 -7.47
N PRO A 91 3.01 4.78 -7.90
CA PRO A 91 3.55 5.20 -9.20
C PRO A 91 2.67 4.82 -10.39
N LEU A 92 1.99 3.67 -10.32
CA LEU A 92 1.07 3.24 -11.38
C LEU A 92 -0.15 4.16 -11.53
N LEU A 93 -0.57 4.89 -10.49
CA LEU A 93 -1.63 5.90 -10.61
C LEU A 93 -1.24 7.05 -11.54
N ALA A 94 0.06 7.35 -11.67
CA ALA A 94 0.56 8.35 -12.60
C ALA A 94 0.42 7.91 -14.07
N LEU A 95 0.24 6.61 -14.34
CA LEU A 95 0.01 6.07 -15.69
C LEU A 95 -1.47 6.07 -16.09
N GLY A 96 -2.38 6.35 -15.15
CA GLY A 96 -3.83 6.44 -15.40
C GLY A 96 -4.22 7.30 -16.62
N PRO A 97 -3.65 8.51 -16.81
CA PRO A 97 -3.94 9.35 -17.97
C PRO A 97 -3.60 8.70 -19.32
N GLY A 98 -2.61 7.79 -19.36
CA GLY A 98 -2.17 7.13 -20.59
C GLY A 98 -3.02 5.92 -21.01
N LEU A 99 -3.92 5.44 -20.14
CA LEU A 99 -4.71 4.23 -20.36
C LEU A 99 -6.13 4.49 -20.87
N GLY A 100 -6.52 5.75 -21.11
CA GLY A 100 -7.83 6.11 -21.65
C GLY A 100 -8.99 5.93 -20.66
N TRP A 101 -8.70 5.89 -19.36
CA TRP A 101 -9.72 5.90 -18.31
C TRP A 101 -10.03 7.33 -17.88
N VAL A 102 -10.57 8.12 -18.81
CA VAL A 102 -11.65 9.11 -18.67
C VAL A 102 -12.26 9.34 -20.04
#